data_AF-O31889-F1
#
_entry.id   AF-O31889-F1
#
_cell.length_a   1.000
_cell.length_b   1.000
_cell.length_c   1.000
_cell.angle_alpha   90.00
_cell.angle_beta   90.00
_cell.angle_gamma   90.00
#
_symmetry.space_group_name_H-M   'P 1'
#
loop_
_entity.id
_entity.type
_entity.pdbx_description
1 polymer ?
#
loop_
_entity_poly.entity_id
_entity_poly.type
_entity_poly.pdbx_seq_one_letter_code
_entity_poly.pdbx_strand_id
1 'polypeptide(L)' 'MNHICDICKEYISGKTICLRISDEKTYVDFNCCESCAKGYSDKVKNECSNLSVKKTLEHLGLNIKYKIRG' A
#
# COMPACT_ATOMS: atom_id res chain seq x y z
N MET A 1 -14.37 7.16 15.02
CA MET A 1 -14.45 5.97 14.14
C MET A 1 -13.07 5.33 14.13
N ASN A 2 -12.97 4.05 14.45
CA ASN A 2 -11.69 3.34 14.32
C ASN A 2 -11.56 2.91 12.86
N HIS A 3 -10.55 3.43 12.17
CA HIS A 3 -10.23 2.96 10.82
C HIS A 3 -9.52 1.61 10.94
N ILE A 4 -9.78 0.71 9.98
CA ILE A 4 -9.08 -0.56 9.87
C ILE A 4 -7.95 -0.38 8.86
N CYS A 5 -6.76 -0.89 9.19
CA CYS A 5 -5.65 -0.88 8.26
C CYS A 5 -5.95 -1.78 7.06
N ASP A 6 -5.84 -1.22 5.87
CA ASP A 6 -6.03 -1.93 4.60
C ASP A 6 -5.08 -3.13 4.43
N ILE A 7 -3.91 -3.09 5.08
CA ILE A 7 -2.90 -4.14 4.98
C ILE A 7 -3.05 -5.18 6.10
N CYS A 8 -2.87 -4.80 7.37
CA CYS A 8 -2.87 -5.77 8.47
C CYS A 8 -4.26 -6.10 9.03
N LYS A 9 -5.32 -5.38 8.62
CA LYS A 9 -6.71 -5.55 9.10
C LYS A 9 -6.93 -5.28 10.59
N GLU A 10 -5.91 -4.78 11.28
CA GLU A 10 -6.02 -4.28 12.65
C GLU A 10 -6.57 -2.86 12.70
N TYR A 11 -7.10 -2.48 13.86
CA TYR A 11 -7.51 -1.09 14.11
C TYR A 11 -6.32 -0.14 14.11
N ILE A 12 -6.49 1.01 13.44
CA ILE A 12 -5.52 2.10 13.43
C ILE A 12 -5.67 2.90 14.72
N SER A 13 -4.69 2.77 15.60
CA SER A 13 -4.50 3.67 16.73
C SER A 13 -3.87 4.98 16.23
N GLY A 14 -4.61 6.08 16.29
CA GLY A 14 -4.12 7.40 15.89
C GLY A 14 -4.41 7.75 14.44
N LYS A 15 -3.40 8.26 13.72
CA LYS A 15 -3.58 8.80 12.36
C LYS A 15 -3.56 7.69 11.31
N THR A 16 -4.48 7.77 10.36
CA THR A 16 -4.45 6.95 9.15
C THR A 16 -3.41 7.53 8.19
N ILE A 17 -2.50 6.68 7.70
CA ILE A 17 -1.46 7.06 6.72
C ILE A 17 -1.84 6.51 5.36
N CYS A 18 -1.84 7.35 4.34
CA CYS A 18 -2.02 6.91 2.96
C CYS A 18 -0.68 6.39 2.41
N LEU A 19 -0.62 5.09 2.14
CA LEU A 19 0.44 4.50 1.33
C LEU A 19 -0.02 4.48 -0.13
N ARG A 20 0.64 5.25 -0.99
CA ARG A 20 0.41 5.21 -2.45
C ARG A 20 1.50 4.38 -3.12
N ILE A 21 1.08 3.41 -3.92
CA ILE A 21 1.95 2.73 -4.89
C ILE A 21 1.53 3.21 -6.27
N SER A 22 2.45 3.80 -7.03
CA SER A 22 2.15 4.39 -8.33
C SER A 22 3.27 4.18 -9.34
N ASP A 23 2.88 4.07 -10.61
CA ASP A 23 3.73 4.24 -11.77
C ASP A 23 3.20 5.43 -12.61
N GLU A 24 3.76 5.65 -13.81
CA GLU A 24 3.39 6.78 -14.68
C GLU A 24 1.92 6.76 -15.11
N LYS A 25 1.26 5.59 -15.09
CA LYS A 25 -0.08 5.42 -15.65
C LYS A 25 -1.11 5.12 -14.58
N THR A 26 -0.70 4.46 -13.51
CA THR A 26 -1.62 3.88 -12.54
C THR A 26 -1.15 4.10 -11.12
N TYR A 27 -2.09 4.08 -10.19
CA TYR A 27 -1.82 4.14 -8.76
C TYR A 27 -2.87 3.38 -7.95
N VAL A 28 -2.49 3.05 -6.73
CA VAL A 28 -3.36 2.47 -5.71
C VAL A 28 -3.01 3.08 -4.35
N ASP A 29 -4.04 3.40 -3.58
CA ASP A 29 -3.93 3.98 -2.24
C ASP A 29 -4.40 2.98 -1.19
N PHE A 30 -3.67 2.90 -0.09
CA PHE A 30 -4.01 2.11 1.09
C PHE A 30 -4.07 3.00 2.32
N ASN A 31 -5.14 2.87 3.10
CA ASN A 31 -5.27 3.47 4.41
C ASN A 31 -4.62 2.57 5.45
N CYS A 32 -3.45 2.97 5.94
CA CYS A 32 -2.59 2.13 6.74
C CYS A 32 -2.38 2.68 8.16
N CYS A 33 -2.07 1.77 9.09
CA CYS A 33 -1.35 2.16 10.29
C CYS A 33 0.09 2.55 9.92
N GLU A 34 0.74 3.33 10.79
CA GLU A 34 2.10 3.84 10.56
C GLU A 34 3.11 2.73 10.25
N SER A 35 3.06 1.62 10.99
CA SER A 35 3.97 0.48 10.81
C SER A 35 3.83 -0.16 9.41
N CYS A 36 2.59 -0.37 8.95
CA CYS A 36 2.37 -0.92 7.60
C CYS A 36 2.79 0.07 6.51
N ALA A 37 2.42 1.35 6.65
CA ALA A 37 2.77 2.36 5.66
C ALA A 37 4.29 2.47 5.49
N LYS A 38 5.03 2.57 6.60
CA LYS A 38 6.49 2.66 6.58
C LYS A 38 7.13 1.38 6.06
N GLY A 39 6.75 0.22 6.61
CA GLY A 39 7.34 -1.06 6.22
C GLY A 39 7.14 -1.40 4.74
N TYR A 40 5.95 -1.14 4.18
CA TYR A 40 5.72 -1.36 2.76
C TYR A 40 6.31 -0.26 1.88
N SER A 41 6.33 1.00 2.32
CA SER A 41 7.05 2.07 1.60
C SER A 41 8.53 1.72 1.41
N ASP A 42 9.19 1.22 2.46
CA ASP A 42 10.59 0.81 2.39
C ASP A 42 10.79 -0.39 1.45
N LYS A 43 9.91 -1.39 1.51
CA LYS A 43 9.93 -2.54 0.56
C LYS A 43 9.73 -2.11 -0.88
N VAL A 44 8.75 -1.25 -1.15
CA VAL A 44 8.51 -0.73 -2.52
C VAL A 44 9.76 -0.03 -3.04
N LYS A 45 10.39 0.82 -2.21
CA LYS A 45 11.59 1.56 -2.60
C LYS A 45 12.79 0.65 -2.87
N ASN A 46 12.99 -0.38 -2.06
CA ASN A 46 14.17 -1.24 -2.13
C ASN A 46 14.03 -2.39 -3.14
N GLU A 47 12.82 -2.91 -3.35
CA GLU A 47 12.59 -4.15 -4.10
C GLU A 47 11.83 -3.93 -5.41
N CYS A 48 11.07 -2.83 -5.54
CA CYS A 48 10.07 -2.69 -6.60
C CYS A 48 10.26 -1.47 -7.51
N SER A 49 11.43 -0.81 -7.48
CA SER A 49 11.67 0.46 -8.19
C SER A 49 11.41 0.43 -9.70
N ASN A 50 11.53 -0.74 -10.34
CA ASN A 50 11.33 -0.93 -11.78
C ASN A 50 10.09 -1.78 -12.10
N LEU A 51 9.21 -2.03 -11.12
CA LEU A 51 8.00 -2.83 -11.31
C LEU A 51 6.79 -1.92 -11.54
N SER A 52 5.88 -2.35 -12.41
CA SER A 52 4.57 -1.71 -12.54
C SER A 52 3.76 -1.90 -11.26
N VAL A 53 2.75 -1.05 -11.02
CA VAL A 53 1.90 -1.15 -9.82
C VAL A 53 1.37 -2.57 -9.63
N LYS A 54 0.86 -3.20 -10.70
CA LYS A 54 0.35 -4.57 -10.65
C LYS A 54 1.41 -5.58 -10.18
N LYS A 55 2.62 -5.54 -10.76
CA LYS A 55 3.71 -6.46 -10.38
C LYS A 55 4.20 -6.19 -8.95
N THR A 56 4.22 -4.94 -8.53
CA THR A 56 4.54 -4.54 -7.16
C THR A 56 3.54 -5.13 -6.17
N LEU A 57 2.23 -5.07 -6.46
CA LEU A 57 1.19 -5.67 -5.62
C LEU A 57 1.33 -7.20 -5.53
N GLU A 58 1.63 -7.85 -6.65
CA GLU A 58 1.87 -9.29 -6.70
C GLU A 58 3.08 -9.70 -5.87
N HIS A 59 4.21 -9.00 -6.05
CA HIS A 59 5.45 -9.23 -5.31
C HIS A 59 5.29 -9.04 -3.79
N LEU A 60 4.55 -8.01 -3.40
CA LEU A 60 4.34 -7.68 -1.98
C LEU A 60 3.21 -8.47 -1.32
N GLY A 61 2.51 -9.36 -2.05
CA GLY A 61 1.36 -10.09 -1.54
C GLY A 61 0.15 -9.20 -1.24
N LEU A 62 0.08 -8.01 -1.83
CA LEU A 62 -1.01 -7.03 -1.69
C LEU A 62 -2.09 -7.20 -2.76
N ASN A 63 -2.26 -8.40 -3.31
CA ASN A 63 -3.22 -8.80 -4.35
C ASN A 63 -4.71 -8.69 -3.94
N ILE A 64 -5.00 -7.97 -2.86
CA ILE A 64 -6.34 -7.66 -2.40
C ILE A 64 -7.03 -6.80 -3.48
N LYS A 65 -8.36 -6.85 -3.52
CA LYS A 65 -9.28 -6.18 -4.47
C LYS A 65 -9.20 -4.63 -4.50
N TYR A 66 -8.02 -4.04 -4.35
CA TYR A 66 -7.82 -2.63 -4.53
C TYR A 66 -7.98 -2.29 -6.01
N LYS A 67 -8.84 -1.31 -6.26
CA LYS A 67 -9.08 -0.81 -7.61
C LYS A 67 -7.87 0.02 -8.01
N ILE A 68 -6.97 -0.56 -8.80
CA ILE A 68 -5.93 0.20 -9.50
C ILE A 68 -6.64 1.29 -10.29
N ARG A 69 -6.21 2.54 -10.08
CA ARG A 69 -6.74 3.73 -10.73
C ARG A 69 -5.72 4.21 -11.75
N GLY A 70 -6.17 4.72 -12.89
CA GLY A 70 -5.36 5.23 -14.00
C GLY A 70 -6.27 5.73 -15.09
#